data_AF-A0A078SJR6-F1
#
_entry.id   AF-A0A078SJR6-F1
#
_cell.length_a   1.000
_cell.length_b   1.000
_cell.length_c   1.000
_cell.angle_alpha   90.00
_cell.angle_beta   90.00
_cell.angle_gamma   90.00
#
_symmetry.space_group_name_H-M   'P 1'
#
loop_
_entity.id
_entity.type
_entity.pdbx_description
1 polymer ?
#
loop_
_entity_poly.entity_id
_entity_poly.type
_entity_poly.pdbx_seq_one_letter_code
_entity_poly.pdbx_strand_id
1 'polypeptide(L)'
;MKKISILGILAILVIVAEFTYAMIAGWVDMKNSFLEGYNSVNVHSGTPQPEYSGLFDKVYVDVRPLETTAVDSLTNRFADKSVPYQVKRIGTVIVPTVWSSIVNFFAMFAIIPFFVGIYCLIRLLVSISKREVFTSDNVARLRFFTYSFAALYGLMTLHDWLNHLEAVKQVALLGYEVVASHDTDFTSLVIIILFTEIFAAGVKIKEEQDLTI
;
A
#
# COMPACT_ATOMS: atom_id res chain seq x y z
N MET A 1 -16.58 37.57 -10.50
CA MET A 1 -15.62 36.74 -9.74
C MET A 1 -16.16 35.31 -9.67
N LYS A 2 -15.46 34.31 -10.23
CA LYS A 2 -15.90 32.90 -10.17
C LYS A 2 -15.90 32.45 -8.70
N LYS A 3 -17.06 32.08 -8.14
CA LYS A 3 -17.19 31.63 -6.74
C LYS A 3 -16.59 30.23 -6.58
N ILE A 4 -15.42 30.14 -5.94
CA ILE A 4 -14.76 28.88 -5.61
C ILE A 4 -15.61 28.11 -4.59
N SER A 5 -15.78 26.80 -4.79
CA SER A 5 -16.47 25.91 -3.85
C SER A 5 -15.60 25.65 -2.61
N ILE A 6 -16.12 25.94 -1.41
CA ILE A 6 -15.46 25.63 -0.12
C ILE A 6 -15.13 24.13 -0.03
N LEU A 7 -16.02 23.28 -0.53
CA LEU A 7 -15.82 21.82 -0.55
C LEU A 7 -14.61 21.42 -1.41
N GLY A 8 -14.40 22.08 -2.54
CA GLY A 8 -13.25 21.82 -3.41
C GLY A 8 -11.93 22.25 -2.77
N ILE A 9 -11.92 23.38 -2.07
CA ILE A 9 -10.75 23.83 -1.30
C ILE A 9 -10.42 22.84 -0.18
N LEU A 10 -11.43 22.39 0.57
CA LEU A 10 -11.26 21.39 1.63
C LEU A 10 -10.68 20.08 1.09
N ALA A 11 -11.19 19.58 -0.05
CA ALA A 11 -10.68 18.36 -0.66
C ALA A 11 -9.21 18.46 -1.08
N ILE A 12 -8.80 19.60 -1.65
CA ILE A 12 -7.40 19.87 -1.99
C ILE A 12 -6.53 19.89 -0.73
N LEU A 13 -6.97 20.57 0.33
CA LEU A 13 -6.22 20.63 1.59
C LEU A 13 -6.02 19.26 2.23
N VAL A 14 -7.07 18.42 2.25
CA VAL A 14 -6.99 17.05 2.77
C VAL A 14 -5.97 16.24 1.96
N ILE A 15 -6.02 16.31 0.63
CA ILE A 15 -5.10 15.56 -0.23
C ILE A 15 -3.66 16.04 -0.05
N VAL A 16 -3.43 17.35 0.09
CA VAL A 16 -2.10 17.89 0.37
C VAL A 16 -1.60 17.40 1.73
N ALA A 17 -2.44 17.41 2.76
CA ALA A 17 -2.07 16.97 4.10
C ALA A 17 -1.69 15.47 4.12
N GLU A 18 -2.55 14.61 3.56
CA GLU A 18 -2.31 13.17 3.40
C GLU A 18 -1.03 12.91 2.59
N PHE A 19 -0.84 13.62 1.49
CA PHE A 19 0.35 13.49 0.66
C PHE A 19 1.61 13.91 1.41
N THR A 20 1.59 15.02 2.16
CA THR A 20 2.75 15.44 2.96
C THR A 20 3.07 14.45 4.08
N TYR A 21 2.05 13.88 4.73
CA TYR A 21 2.26 12.86 5.75
C TYR A 21 2.89 11.61 5.14
N ALA A 22 2.32 11.10 4.05
CA ALA A 22 2.84 9.96 3.31
C ALA A 22 4.27 10.20 2.80
N MET A 23 4.59 11.41 2.33
CA MET A 23 5.94 11.76 1.89
C MET A 23 6.94 11.78 3.03
N ILE A 24 6.57 12.29 4.21
CA ILE A 24 7.46 12.32 5.38
C ILE A 24 7.72 10.89 5.87
N ALA A 25 6.68 10.07 6.02
CA ALA A 25 6.80 8.67 6.42
C ALA A 25 7.64 7.88 5.40
N GLY A 26 7.28 7.96 4.12
CA GLY A 26 7.99 7.29 3.03
C GLY A 26 9.45 7.75 2.88
N TRP A 27 9.76 9.02 3.17
CA TRP A 27 11.14 9.51 3.18
C TRP A 27 11.98 8.87 4.28
N VAL A 28 11.42 8.72 5.48
CA VAL A 28 12.11 8.06 6.61
C VAL A 28 12.39 6.60 6.26
N ASP A 29 11.40 5.89 5.73
CA ASP A 29 11.54 4.48 5.35
C ASP A 29 12.50 4.28 4.18
N MET A 30 12.45 5.14 3.17
CA MET A 30 13.39 5.12 2.05
C MET A 30 14.83 5.38 2.52
N LYS A 31 15.03 6.37 3.41
CA LYS A 31 16.35 6.65 3.98
C LYS A 31 16.87 5.46 4.79
N ASN A 32 16.02 4.84 5.60
CA ASN A 32 16.39 3.69 6.41
C ASN A 32 16.72 2.49 5.52
N SER A 33 15.91 2.22 4.49
CA SER A 33 16.12 1.12 3.54
C SER A 33 17.40 1.32 2.71
N PHE A 34 17.65 2.55 2.27
CA PHE A 34 18.89 2.89 1.56
C PHE A 34 20.12 2.76 2.47
N LEU A 35 20.01 3.18 3.73
CA LEU A 35 21.08 3.05 4.72
C LEU A 35 21.34 1.58 5.08
N GLU A 36 20.29 0.77 5.25
CA GLU A 36 20.40 -0.68 5.44
C GLU A 36 21.09 -1.35 4.24
N GLY A 37 20.68 -0.99 3.01
CA GLY A 37 21.31 -1.45 1.78
C GLY A 37 22.79 -1.04 1.68
N TYR A 38 23.10 0.23 1.92
CA TYR A 38 24.48 0.76 1.91
C TYR A 38 25.36 0.09 2.96
N ASN A 39 24.83 -0.11 4.18
CA ASN A 39 25.56 -0.77 5.25
C ASN A 39 25.78 -2.25 4.94
N SER A 40 24.84 -2.94 4.29
CA SER A 40 25.01 -4.34 3.88
C SER A 40 26.19 -4.56 2.92
N VAL A 41 26.49 -3.58 2.07
CA VAL A 41 27.62 -3.61 1.12
C VAL A 41 28.96 -3.25 1.79
N ASN A 42 28.95 -2.37 2.81
CA ASN A 42 30.17 -1.85 3.45
C ASN A 42 30.65 -2.65 4.67
N VAL A 43 30.01 -3.77 5.05
CA VAL A 43 30.56 -4.67 6.08
C VAL A 43 31.73 -5.49 5.51
N HIS A 44 32.88 -4.85 5.38
CA HIS A 44 34.19 -5.49 5.24
C HIS A 44 35.11 -4.94 6.34
N SER A 45 35.05 -5.53 7.54
CA SER A 45 36.15 -5.75 8.51
C SER A 45 35.63 -5.85 9.96
N GLY A 46 35.39 -7.08 10.43
CA GLY A 46 35.52 -7.41 11.85
C GLY A 46 34.26 -7.47 12.73
N THR A 47 33.06 -7.21 12.22
CA THR A 47 31.81 -7.53 12.95
C THR A 47 31.07 -8.68 12.25
N PRO A 48 30.54 -9.68 12.97
CA PRO A 48 29.77 -10.74 12.34
C PRO A 48 28.55 -10.11 11.67
N GLN A 49 28.43 -10.27 10.35
CA GLN A 49 27.18 -9.98 9.66
C GLN A 49 26.07 -10.79 10.34
N PRO A 50 24.85 -10.25 10.55
CA PRO A 50 23.70 -11.14 10.50
C PRO A 50 23.74 -11.75 9.09
N GLU A 51 23.82 -13.08 9.01
CA GLU A 51 24.03 -13.91 7.80
C GLU A 51 23.01 -13.68 6.64
N TYR A 52 22.11 -12.71 6.84
CA TYR A 52 20.91 -12.41 6.06
C TYR A 52 20.90 -10.99 5.47
N SER A 53 22.06 -10.37 5.23
CA SER A 53 22.12 -9.00 4.67
C SER A 53 22.14 -9.00 3.13
N GLY A 54 21.20 -8.29 2.50
CA GLY A 54 21.20 -7.94 1.07
C GLY A 54 20.47 -8.91 0.11
N LEU A 55 20.22 -10.15 0.53
CA LEU A 55 19.57 -11.20 -0.29
C LEU A 55 18.18 -11.62 0.22
N PHE A 56 17.71 -11.00 1.30
CA PHE A 56 16.49 -11.42 1.98
C PHE A 56 15.52 -10.25 2.16
N ASP A 57 14.25 -10.48 1.82
CA ASP A 57 13.16 -9.53 2.06
C ASP A 57 12.61 -9.72 3.47
N LYS A 58 12.38 -8.61 4.18
CA LYS A 58 11.70 -8.62 5.48
C LYS A 58 10.21 -8.78 5.25
N VAL A 59 9.63 -9.86 5.75
CA VAL A 59 8.20 -10.17 5.62
C VAL A 59 7.59 -10.40 7.00
N TYR A 60 6.39 -9.87 7.17
CA TYR A 60 5.58 -10.13 8.35
C TYR A 60 4.61 -11.27 8.05
N VAL A 61 4.64 -12.29 8.89
CA VAL A 61 3.79 -13.47 8.72
C VAL A 61 2.96 -13.67 9.98
N ASP A 62 1.68 -13.98 9.78
CA ASP A 62 0.78 -14.30 10.87
C ASP A 62 0.95 -15.76 11.28
N VAL A 63 0.90 -16.03 12.59
CA VAL A 63 1.11 -17.37 13.16
C VAL A 63 -0.03 -17.74 14.11
N ARG A 64 -0.36 -19.02 14.17
CA ARG A 64 -1.38 -19.57 15.07
C ARG A 64 -0.76 -20.67 15.94
N PRO A 65 -0.98 -20.68 17.26
CA PRO A 65 -0.46 -21.75 18.11
C PRO A 65 -1.14 -23.08 17.76
N LEU A 66 -0.36 -24.16 17.73
CA LEU A 66 -0.89 -25.52 17.64
C LEU A 66 -1.62 -25.89 18.93
N GLU A 67 -2.60 -26.81 18.86
CA GLU A 67 -3.39 -27.24 20.02
C GLU A 67 -2.55 -27.83 21.16
N THR A 68 -1.37 -28.35 20.84
CA THR A 68 -0.41 -28.93 21.79
C THR A 68 0.55 -27.91 22.41
N THR A 69 0.48 -26.64 22.01
CA THR A 69 1.46 -25.62 22.39
C THR A 69 1.13 -25.02 23.74
N ALA A 70 2.09 -25.09 24.67
CA ALA A 70 2.00 -24.42 25.96
C ALA A 70 1.95 -22.90 25.74
N VAL A 71 0.93 -22.25 26.29
CA VAL A 71 0.77 -20.79 26.20
C VAL A 71 1.81 -20.15 27.11
N ASP A 72 2.70 -19.34 26.51
CA ASP A 72 3.75 -18.63 27.24
C ASP A 72 3.14 -17.45 28.02
N SER A 73 3.87 -16.90 28.99
CA SER A 73 3.32 -15.94 29.96
C SER A 73 4.19 -14.70 30.15
N LEU A 74 3.54 -13.54 30.24
CA LEU A 74 4.16 -12.24 30.51
C LEU A 74 3.86 -11.79 31.93
N THR A 75 4.79 -11.09 32.57
CA THR A 75 4.54 -10.49 33.89
C THR A 75 3.72 -9.21 33.75
N ASN A 76 2.50 -9.21 34.26
CA ASN A 76 1.73 -7.98 34.42
C ASN A 76 2.22 -7.26 35.68
N ARG A 77 3.02 -6.19 35.49
CA ARG A 77 3.61 -5.40 36.59
C ARG A 77 2.58 -4.69 37.48
N PHE A 78 1.37 -4.45 36.98
CA PHE A 78 0.30 -3.81 37.76
C PHE A 78 -0.42 -4.81 38.67
N ALA A 79 -0.61 -6.05 38.19
CA ALA A 79 -1.29 -7.11 38.93
C ALA A 79 -0.32 -8.04 39.70
N ASP A 80 0.99 -7.87 39.51
CA ASP A 80 2.07 -8.75 39.98
C ASP A 80 1.80 -10.25 39.71
N LYS A 81 1.24 -10.54 38.52
CA LYS A 81 0.82 -11.88 38.11
C LYS A 81 1.25 -12.16 36.69
N SER A 82 1.54 -13.44 36.41
CA SER A 82 1.80 -13.89 35.04
C SER A 82 0.50 -14.01 34.26
N VAL A 83 0.46 -13.42 33.06
CA VAL A 83 -0.69 -13.44 32.15
C VAL A 83 -0.30 -14.14 30.85
N PRO A 84 -1.15 -15.03 30.29
CA PRO A 84 -0.85 -15.73 29.06
C PRO A 84 -0.75 -14.77 27.87
N TYR A 85 0.15 -15.03 26.94
CA TYR A 85 0.24 -14.33 25.65
C TYR A 85 0.32 -15.31 24.48
N GLN A 86 -0.10 -14.83 23.31
CA GLN A 86 0.04 -15.56 22.05
C GLN A 86 0.67 -14.64 21.03
N VAL A 87 1.62 -15.17 20.27
CA VAL A 87 2.21 -14.45 19.15
C VAL A 87 1.23 -14.49 17.99
N LYS A 88 0.86 -13.33 17.47
CA LYS A 88 -0.04 -13.22 16.31
C LYS A 88 0.73 -13.00 15.01
N ARG A 89 1.82 -12.23 15.05
CA ARG A 89 2.60 -11.82 13.88
C ARG A 89 4.09 -11.83 14.20
N ILE A 90 4.89 -12.37 13.29
CA ILE A 90 6.35 -12.38 13.38
C ILE A 90 6.95 -11.69 12.15
N GLY A 91 8.00 -10.90 12.35
CA GLY A 91 8.81 -10.36 11.27
C GLY A 91 10.01 -11.27 11.04
N THR A 92 10.21 -11.75 9.82
CA THR A 92 11.33 -12.62 9.47
C THR A 92 11.90 -12.26 8.11
N VAL A 93 13.09 -12.78 7.82
CA VAL A 93 13.79 -12.62 6.55
C VAL A 93 13.51 -13.83 5.67
N ILE A 94 13.13 -13.61 4.42
CA ILE A 94 12.87 -14.67 3.44
C ILE A 94 13.72 -14.46 2.20
N VAL A 95 14.08 -15.54 1.51
CA VAL A 95 14.69 -15.41 0.19
C VAL A 95 13.59 -15.06 -0.81
N PRO A 96 13.64 -13.88 -1.48
CA PRO A 96 12.63 -13.48 -2.44
C PRO A 96 12.67 -14.40 -3.67
N THR A 97 11.50 -14.63 -4.27
CA THR A 97 11.43 -15.39 -5.52
C THR A 97 11.80 -14.55 -6.72
N VAL A 98 12.23 -15.23 -7.79
CA VAL A 98 12.36 -14.64 -9.13
C VAL A 98 11.05 -13.96 -9.56
N TRP A 99 9.89 -14.53 -9.23
CA TRP A 99 8.59 -13.94 -9.50
C TRP A 99 8.38 -12.61 -8.76
N SER A 100 8.72 -12.56 -7.48
CA SER A 100 8.68 -11.33 -6.68
C SER A 100 9.56 -10.24 -7.27
N SER A 101 10.78 -10.59 -7.74
CA SER A 101 11.67 -9.67 -8.45
C SER A 101 11.11 -9.18 -9.79
N ILE A 102 10.46 -10.06 -10.56
CA ILE A 102 9.79 -9.69 -11.83
C ILE A 102 8.66 -8.69 -11.57
N VAL A 103 7.81 -8.96 -10.58
CA VAL A 103 6.71 -8.05 -10.21
C VAL A 103 7.26 -6.69 -9.77
N ASN A 104 8.31 -6.66 -8.96
CA ASN A 104 8.94 -5.41 -8.52
C ASN A 104 9.52 -4.61 -9.72
N PHE A 105 10.12 -5.29 -10.70
CA PHE A 105 10.59 -4.65 -11.92
C PHE A 105 9.45 -3.97 -12.70
N PHE A 106 8.28 -4.61 -12.81
CA PHE A 106 7.10 -3.98 -13.41
C PHE A 106 6.49 -2.87 -12.56
N ALA A 107 6.51 -3.01 -11.23
CA ALA A 107 6.04 -1.98 -10.30
C ALA A 107 6.81 -0.67 -10.49
N MET A 108 8.12 -0.73 -10.77
CA MET A 108 8.94 0.45 -11.08
C MET A 108 8.38 1.27 -12.26
N PHE A 109 7.87 0.61 -13.31
CA PHE A 109 7.26 1.31 -14.45
C PHE A 109 5.87 1.87 -14.13
N ALA A 110 5.14 1.28 -13.18
CA ALA A 110 3.84 1.78 -12.74
C ALA A 110 3.93 3.05 -11.87
N ILE A 111 5.11 3.37 -11.33
CA ILE A 111 5.35 4.59 -10.54
C ILE A 111 5.13 5.86 -11.39
N ILE A 112 5.64 5.89 -12.63
CA ILE A 112 5.52 7.05 -13.52
C ILE A 112 4.05 7.41 -13.80
N PRO A 113 3.20 6.50 -14.32
CA PRO A 113 1.78 6.80 -14.55
C PRO A 113 1.03 7.07 -13.24
N PHE A 114 1.47 6.54 -12.10
CA PHE A 114 0.89 6.90 -10.81
C PHE A 114 1.11 8.38 -10.47
N PHE A 115 2.34 8.92 -10.62
CA PHE A 115 2.58 10.35 -10.41
C PHE A 115 1.84 11.24 -11.41
N VAL A 116 1.74 10.81 -12.68
CA VAL A 116 0.89 11.49 -13.67
C VAL A 116 -0.58 11.44 -13.24
N GLY A 117 -1.01 10.33 -12.64
CA GLY A 117 -2.34 10.16 -12.04
C GLY A 117 -2.61 11.16 -10.92
N ILE A 118 -1.66 11.36 -10.01
CA ILE A 118 -1.78 12.38 -8.95
C ILE A 118 -1.93 13.77 -9.57
N TYR A 119 -1.15 14.10 -10.59
CA TYR A 119 -1.31 15.38 -11.31
C TYR A 119 -2.73 15.52 -11.92
N CYS A 120 -3.25 14.45 -12.54
CA CYS A 120 -4.62 14.42 -13.06
C CYS A 120 -5.66 14.64 -11.96
N LEU A 121 -5.47 14.03 -10.78
CA LEU A 121 -6.34 14.20 -9.62
C LEU A 121 -6.33 15.67 -9.13
N ILE A 122 -5.16 16.30 -9.00
CA ILE A 122 -5.06 17.71 -8.60
C ILE A 122 -5.81 18.60 -9.60
N ARG A 123 -5.61 18.37 -10.91
CA ARG A 123 -6.29 19.15 -11.95
C ARG A 123 -7.81 18.94 -11.94
N LEU A 124 -8.27 17.73 -11.64
CA LEU A 124 -9.67 17.39 -11.42
C LEU A 124 -10.25 18.19 -10.25
N LEU A 125 -9.59 18.18 -9.09
CA LEU A 125 -10.04 18.90 -7.90
C LEU A 125 -10.11 20.42 -8.12
N VAL A 126 -9.15 20.97 -8.87
CA VAL A 126 -9.18 22.38 -9.26
C VAL A 126 -10.39 22.69 -10.15
N SER A 127 -10.75 21.79 -11.06
CA SER A 127 -11.95 21.94 -11.91
C SER A 127 -13.25 21.84 -11.09
N ILE A 128 -13.34 20.88 -10.16
CA ILE A 128 -14.46 20.75 -9.20
C ILE A 128 -14.59 22.01 -8.34
N SER A 129 -13.46 22.57 -7.87
CA SER A 129 -13.42 23.81 -7.09
C SER A 129 -13.97 25.01 -7.88
N LYS A 130 -13.80 25.00 -9.20
CA LYS A 130 -14.38 25.99 -10.14
C LYS A 130 -15.84 25.70 -10.51
N ARG A 131 -16.47 24.69 -9.90
CA ARG A 131 -17.84 24.19 -10.16
C ARG A 131 -18.03 23.56 -11.54
N GLU A 132 -16.94 23.28 -12.24
CA GLU A 132 -16.94 22.57 -13.52
C GLU A 132 -16.81 21.08 -13.20
N VAL A 133 -17.86 20.46 -12.66
CA VAL A 133 -17.81 19.08 -12.15
C VAL A 133 -17.97 18.07 -13.29
N PHE A 134 -19.12 18.09 -13.96
CA PHE A 134 -19.49 17.12 -15.00
C PHE A 134 -18.97 17.53 -16.38
N THR A 135 -17.71 17.20 -16.67
CA THR A 135 -17.08 17.38 -17.98
C THR A 135 -16.33 16.10 -18.39
N SER A 136 -16.32 15.80 -19.68
CA SER A 136 -15.59 14.65 -20.24
C SER A 136 -14.08 14.68 -19.94
N ASP A 137 -13.47 15.87 -19.97
CA ASP A 137 -12.09 16.08 -19.53
C ASP A 137 -11.82 15.60 -18.10
N ASN A 138 -12.76 15.87 -17.19
CA ASN A 138 -12.64 15.48 -15.79
C ASN A 138 -12.83 13.97 -15.61
N VAL A 139 -13.71 13.35 -16.41
CA VAL A 139 -13.84 11.88 -16.46
C VAL A 139 -12.53 11.24 -16.90
N ALA A 140 -11.89 11.75 -17.95
CA ALA A 140 -10.63 11.21 -18.44
C ALA A 140 -9.52 11.31 -17.37
N ARG A 141 -9.43 12.45 -16.67
CA ARG A 141 -8.49 12.64 -15.55
C ARG A 141 -8.76 11.68 -14.39
N LEU A 142 -10.03 11.50 -14.02
CA LEU A 142 -10.44 10.61 -12.93
C LEU A 142 -10.13 9.14 -13.26
N ARG A 143 -10.45 8.71 -14.50
CA ARG A 143 -10.11 7.35 -14.98
C ARG A 143 -8.61 7.12 -14.99
N PHE A 144 -7.84 8.07 -15.52
CA PHE A 144 -6.38 7.93 -15.57
C PHE A 144 -5.79 7.76 -14.17
N PHE A 145 -6.20 8.58 -13.19
CA PHE A 145 -5.79 8.43 -11.80
C PHE A 145 -6.20 7.08 -11.20
N THR A 146 -7.46 6.70 -11.39
CA THR A 146 -8.02 5.47 -10.78
C THR A 146 -7.31 4.22 -11.30
N TYR A 147 -7.10 4.14 -12.61
CA TYR A 147 -6.45 2.98 -13.21
C TYR A 147 -4.94 2.94 -12.93
N SER A 148 -4.25 4.09 -12.86
CA SER A 148 -2.84 4.10 -12.48
C SER A 148 -2.62 3.75 -11.01
N PHE A 149 -3.50 4.23 -10.12
CA PHE A 149 -3.52 3.83 -8.72
C PHE A 149 -3.82 2.33 -8.56
N ALA A 150 -4.86 1.82 -9.23
CA ALA A 150 -5.22 0.41 -9.17
C ALA A 150 -4.10 -0.51 -9.70
N ALA A 151 -3.42 -0.10 -10.78
CA ALA A 151 -2.30 -0.86 -11.32
C ALA A 151 -1.12 -0.92 -10.34
N LEU A 152 -0.73 0.21 -9.74
CA LEU A 152 0.35 0.26 -8.76
C LEU A 152 0.01 -0.55 -7.50
N TYR A 153 -1.19 -0.35 -6.95
CA TYR A 153 -1.69 -1.08 -5.79
C TYR A 153 -1.75 -2.58 -6.04
N GLY A 154 -2.23 -3.00 -7.23
CA GLY A 154 -2.29 -4.40 -7.63
C GLY A 154 -0.90 -5.04 -7.72
N LEU A 155 0.10 -4.34 -8.27
CA LEU A 155 1.47 -4.84 -8.33
C LEU A 155 2.11 -4.95 -6.95
N MET A 156 1.91 -3.95 -6.08
CA MET A 156 2.39 -4.00 -4.69
C MET A 156 1.77 -5.17 -3.92
N THR A 157 0.45 -5.32 -4.02
CA THR A 157 -0.28 -6.42 -3.38
C THR A 157 0.18 -7.78 -3.90
N LEU A 158 0.40 -7.90 -5.22
CA LEU A 158 0.89 -9.14 -5.82
C LEU A 158 2.30 -9.48 -5.33
N HIS A 159 3.17 -8.48 -5.20
CA HIS A 159 4.50 -8.64 -4.64
C HIS A 159 4.45 -9.13 -3.19
N ASP A 160 3.64 -8.48 -2.35
CA ASP A 160 3.45 -8.88 -0.95
C ASP A 160 2.87 -10.29 -0.82
N TRP A 161 1.91 -10.64 -1.67
CA TRP A 161 1.32 -11.98 -1.72
C TRP A 161 2.34 -13.06 -2.13
N LEU A 162 3.17 -12.79 -3.14
CA LEU A 162 4.24 -13.71 -3.56
C LEU A 162 5.26 -13.92 -2.43
N ASN A 163 5.63 -12.85 -1.75
CA ASN A 163 6.52 -12.90 -0.60
C ASN A 163 5.88 -13.66 0.57
N HIS A 164 4.58 -13.49 0.82
CA HIS A 164 3.84 -14.26 1.83
C HIS A 164 3.82 -15.76 1.53
N LEU A 165 3.59 -16.15 0.26
CA LEU A 165 3.63 -17.56 -0.15
C LEU A 165 4.98 -18.21 0.11
N GLU A 166 6.07 -17.48 -0.09
CA GLU A 166 7.42 -17.97 0.20
C GLU A 166 7.70 -18.02 1.70
N ALA A 167 7.21 -17.03 2.45
CA ALA A 167 7.31 -17.03 3.89
C ALA A 167 6.61 -18.25 4.50
N VAL A 168 5.43 -18.64 4.01
CA VAL A 168 4.72 -19.85 4.47
C VAL A 168 5.54 -21.13 4.23
N LYS A 169 6.36 -21.19 3.16
CA LYS A 169 7.19 -22.36 2.84
C LYS A 169 8.50 -22.40 3.62
N GLN A 170 9.11 -21.23 3.86
CA GLN A 170 10.45 -21.10 4.43
C GLN A 170 10.44 -20.96 5.95
N VAL A 171 9.35 -20.45 6.52
CA VAL A 171 9.25 -20.13 7.95
C VAL A 171 8.63 -21.30 8.71
N ALA A 172 9.38 -21.84 9.66
CA ALA A 172 8.88 -22.81 10.62
C ALA A 172 9.13 -22.29 12.04
N LEU A 173 8.07 -22.12 12.83
CA LEU A 173 8.15 -21.75 14.23
C LEU A 173 7.67 -22.92 15.08
N LEU A 174 8.51 -23.38 16.01
CA LEU A 174 8.18 -24.52 16.86
C LEU A 174 6.91 -24.22 17.69
N GLY A 175 5.90 -25.09 17.60
CA GLY A 175 4.63 -24.91 18.32
C GLY A 175 3.64 -23.96 17.64
N TYR A 176 3.97 -23.42 16.46
CA TYR A 176 3.09 -22.52 15.73
C TYR A 176 2.95 -22.95 14.27
N GLU A 177 1.74 -22.84 13.75
CA GLU A 177 1.44 -22.95 12.33
C GLU A 177 1.47 -21.56 11.70
N VAL A 178 2.13 -21.45 10.55
CA VAL A 178 2.16 -20.21 9.78
C VAL A 178 0.85 -20.07 9.01
N VAL A 179 0.15 -18.96 9.22
CA VAL A 179 -1.16 -18.73 8.62
C VAL A 179 -0.98 -18.41 7.13
N ALA A 180 -1.49 -19.29 6.28
CA ALA A 180 -1.42 -19.13 4.83
C ALA A 180 -2.32 -18.01 4.27
N SER A 181 -3.27 -17.47 5.06
CA SER A 181 -4.13 -16.38 4.62
C SER A 181 -3.38 -15.05 4.62
N HIS A 182 -3.36 -14.40 3.46
CA HIS A 182 -2.92 -13.03 3.30
C HIS A 182 -4.15 -12.12 3.30
N ASP A 183 -4.35 -11.35 4.37
CA ASP A 183 -5.50 -10.45 4.51
C ASP A 183 -5.28 -9.20 3.64
N THR A 184 -5.81 -9.22 2.41
CA THR A 184 -5.89 -8.03 1.56
C THR A 184 -7.35 -7.60 1.38
N ASP A 185 -7.64 -6.35 1.71
CA ASP A 185 -8.96 -5.75 1.46
C ASP A 185 -8.97 -4.94 0.15
N PHE A 186 -9.68 -5.45 -0.85
CA PHE A 186 -9.88 -4.78 -2.13
C PHE A 186 -11.14 -3.89 -2.16
N THR A 187 -11.93 -3.85 -1.08
CA THR A 187 -13.23 -3.17 -1.06
C THR A 187 -13.11 -1.70 -1.47
N SER A 188 -12.13 -1.00 -0.91
CA SER A 188 -11.87 0.41 -1.24
C SER A 188 -11.54 0.60 -2.73
N LEU A 189 -10.73 -0.28 -3.32
CA LEU A 189 -10.35 -0.21 -4.73
C LEU A 189 -11.56 -0.46 -5.64
N VAL A 190 -12.39 -1.45 -5.32
CA VAL A 190 -13.64 -1.73 -6.04
C VAL A 190 -14.57 -0.52 -5.97
N ILE A 191 -14.74 0.09 -4.80
CA ILE A 191 -15.58 1.28 -4.63
C ILE A 191 -15.07 2.44 -5.50
N ILE A 192 -13.76 2.72 -5.52
CA ILE A 192 -13.19 3.82 -6.30
C ILE A 192 -13.38 3.59 -7.82
N ILE A 193 -13.19 2.36 -8.30
CA ILE A 193 -13.43 2.01 -9.71
C ILE A 193 -14.91 2.18 -10.07
N LEU A 194 -15.81 1.65 -9.24
CA LEU A 194 -17.25 1.79 -9.46
C LEU A 194 -17.68 3.25 -9.47
N PHE A 195 -17.22 4.04 -8.50
CA PHE A 195 -17.53 5.48 -8.45
C PHE A 195 -17.04 6.20 -9.70
N THR A 196 -15.84 5.86 -10.19
CA THR A 196 -15.27 6.43 -11.41
C THR A 196 -16.13 6.14 -12.63
N GLU A 197 -16.59 4.89 -12.79
CA GLU A 197 -17.41 4.51 -13.93
C GLU A 197 -18.85 5.03 -13.82
N ILE A 198 -19.43 5.09 -12.62
CA ILE A 198 -20.72 5.76 -12.37
C ILE A 198 -20.64 7.24 -12.72
N PHE A 199 -19.56 7.92 -12.31
CA PHE A 199 -19.34 9.32 -12.64
C PHE A 199 -19.22 9.54 -14.15
N ALA A 200 -18.49 8.66 -14.85
CA ALA A 200 -18.37 8.68 -16.31
C ALA A 200 -19.74 8.52 -17.00
N ALA A 201 -20.55 7.57 -16.55
CA ALA A 201 -21.90 7.36 -17.05
C ALA A 201 -22.79 8.59 -16.80
N GLY A 202 -22.70 9.21 -15.62
CA GLY A 202 -23.43 10.42 -15.28
C GLY A 202 -23.09 11.62 -16.17
N VAL A 203 -21.81 11.80 -16.52
CA VAL A 203 -21.38 12.84 -17.47
C VAL A 203 -21.95 12.57 -18.86
N LYS A 204 -21.92 11.31 -19.32
CA LYS A 204 -22.47 10.95 -20.63
C LYS A 204 -23.96 11.22 -20.74
N ILE A 205 -24.75 10.85 -19.73
CA ILE A 205 -26.20 11.12 -19.69
C ILE A 205 -26.47 12.62 -19.77
N LYS A 206 -25.70 13.42 -19.03
CA LYS A 206 -25.83 14.88 -19.07
C LYS A 206 -25.51 15.44 -20.47
N GLU A 207 -24.44 14.98 -21.11
CA GLU A 207 -24.07 15.41 -22.47
C GLU A 207 -25.16 15.05 -23.50
N GLU A 208 -25.77 13.86 -23.39
CA GLU A 208 -26.91 13.46 -24.23
C GLU A 208 -28.16 14.33 -23.99
N GLN A 209 -28.42 14.72 -22.75
CA GLN A 209 -29.51 15.64 -22.40
C GLN A 209 -29.27 17.07 -22.93
N ASP A 210 -28.04 17.57 -22.84
CA ASP A 210 -27.66 18.90 -23.35
C ASP A 210 -27.76 18.98 -24.89
N LEU A 211 -27.67 17.84 -25.61
CA LEU A 211 -27.79 17.75 -27.08
C LEU A 211 -29.22 17.61 -27.60
N THR A 212 -30.17 17.24 -26.75
CA THR A 212 -31.57 16.98 -27.15
C THR A 212 -32.49 18.18 -26.94
N ILE A 213 -31.99 19.26 -26.33
CA ILE A 213 -32.68 20.54 -26.08
C ILE A 213 -32.18 21.58 -27.09
#